data_AF-A0A7S0D3Y8-F1
#
_entry.id   AF-A0A7S0D3Y8-F1
#
_cell.length_a   1.000
_cell.length_b   1.000
_cell.length_c   1.000
_cell.angle_alpha   90.00
_cell.angle_beta   90.00
_cell.angle_gamma   90.00
#
_symmetry.space_group_name_H-M   'P 1'
#
loop_
_entity.id
_entity.type
_entity.pdbx_description
1 polymer ?
#
loop_
_entity_poly.entity_id
_entity_poly.type
_entity_poly.pdbx_seq_one_letter_code
_entity_poly.pdbx_strand_id
1 'polypeptide(L)'
;NIGLWRKEMSSSSTGLAEWENSTFCKILRVTLTAKTDATSSLEADCVHLKDLEADLKQSNAPLLLTSTSLDAAFFERLNIPFSGQESGFGYLVECYRSVTSIQESTKTNARTLPPGCGRSLEDLKKSIVSYSGLILSPTDMLEEKQQQSCLRQACTLLSKSMGSPAGLPVGFLQEVIAEIDEDVLGDVFTPIINSTIVHPSSINLFNCLRPLVCLQNITTVPALARLLAKNPRFNPKDAKNGMDLQNKMLLGPYLALTTNGKDPRFAVAQQRSQAITDTRARISNLQATVAAVLFNMLKSGPATQDIVLDWAANIMRLNIERRKMHFNPNNVSSLGFFVNLGAVMVTLSMPFITSRKDRIPSVNPRFLLGKKNDRIDYSICTRLSATPADLEKLAKSLPVSIKGDKKGGDSKKKKFNMVTEMFFLTMETLQLGYIRSLQSLSRIMREIVQCQESIDLIGGESSSNPMLFGMKMQLNSLSSSMIAMQTHLLDPKLLRKIFALYGFAAKWMLYMTTKDKEGMAILRAVPEYF
;
A
#
# COMPACT_ATOMS: atom_id res chain seq x y z
N ASN A 1 -43.99 46.23 -12.61
CA ASN A 1 -42.60 45.74 -12.41
C ASN A 1 -42.45 44.22 -12.29
N ILE A 2 -43.47 43.42 -11.97
CA ILE A 2 -43.34 41.94 -11.87
C ILE A 2 -43.03 41.26 -13.23
N GLY A 3 -43.50 41.83 -14.35
CA GLY A 3 -43.29 41.27 -15.70
C GLY A 3 -41.85 41.39 -16.23
N LEU A 4 -41.09 42.42 -15.82
CA LEU A 4 -39.69 42.60 -16.19
C LEU A 4 -38.77 41.61 -15.44
N TRP A 5 -39.02 41.42 -14.14
CA TRP A 5 -38.34 40.42 -13.32
C TRP A 5 -38.60 38.98 -13.80
N ARG A 6 -39.82 38.69 -14.24
CA ARG A 6 -40.16 37.37 -14.81
C ARG A 6 -39.48 37.14 -16.17
N LYS A 7 -39.27 38.20 -16.97
CA LYS A 7 -38.57 38.13 -18.26
C LYS A 7 -37.05 37.96 -18.08
N GLU A 8 -36.44 38.67 -17.13
CA GLU A 8 -35.02 38.50 -16.76
C GLU A 8 -34.74 37.15 -16.08
N MET A 9 -35.66 36.64 -15.25
CA MET A 9 -35.58 35.27 -14.72
C MET A 9 -35.74 34.22 -15.84
N SER A 10 -36.63 34.46 -16.81
CA SER A 10 -36.79 33.54 -17.94
C SER A 10 -35.57 33.53 -18.86
N SER A 11 -34.97 34.69 -19.17
CA SER A 11 -33.80 34.79 -20.05
C SER A 11 -32.52 34.25 -19.42
N SER A 12 -32.36 34.41 -18.10
CA SER A 12 -31.28 33.78 -17.35
C SER A 12 -31.45 32.26 -17.22
N SER A 13 -32.69 31.76 -17.11
CA SER A 13 -32.97 30.32 -17.09
C SER A 13 -32.75 29.63 -18.45
N THR A 14 -33.07 30.29 -19.57
CA THR A 14 -32.78 29.76 -20.92
C THR A 14 -31.29 29.74 -21.22
N GLY A 15 -30.55 30.78 -20.82
CA GLY A 15 -29.10 30.82 -20.98
C GLY A 15 -28.36 29.74 -20.16
N LEU A 16 -28.91 29.36 -19.00
CA LEU A 16 -28.38 28.25 -18.21
C LEU A 16 -28.67 26.88 -18.87
N ALA A 17 -29.89 26.66 -19.35
CA ALA A 17 -30.29 25.39 -19.98
C ALA A 17 -29.53 25.12 -21.30
N GLU A 18 -29.28 26.14 -22.10
CA GLU A 18 -28.46 26.03 -23.32
C GLU A 18 -26.98 25.74 -23.00
N TRP A 19 -26.48 26.38 -21.94
CA TRP A 19 -25.13 26.11 -21.45
C TRP A 19 -24.98 24.71 -20.86
N GLU A 20 -25.97 24.24 -20.08
CA GLU A 20 -26.04 22.87 -19.56
C GLU A 20 -26.00 21.87 -20.71
N ASN A 21 -26.86 22.06 -21.73
CA ASN A 21 -26.89 21.19 -22.89
C ASN A 21 -25.54 21.12 -23.62
N SER A 22 -24.91 22.27 -23.92
CA SER A 22 -23.59 22.29 -24.58
C SER A 22 -22.51 21.62 -23.73
N THR A 23 -22.53 21.85 -22.42
CA THR A 23 -21.49 21.38 -21.50
C THR A 23 -21.66 19.90 -21.19
N PHE A 24 -22.89 19.44 -20.94
CA PHE A 24 -23.21 18.04 -20.67
C PHE A 24 -23.00 17.17 -21.91
N CYS A 25 -23.40 17.62 -23.10
CA CYS A 25 -23.08 16.93 -24.36
C CYS A 25 -21.56 16.74 -24.54
N LYS A 26 -20.76 17.76 -24.24
CA LYS A 26 -19.28 17.68 -24.32
C LYS A 26 -18.68 16.72 -23.29
N ILE A 27 -19.19 16.72 -22.06
CA ILE A 27 -18.67 15.88 -20.97
C ILE A 27 -19.04 14.41 -21.16
N LEU A 28 -20.31 14.16 -21.51
CA LEU A 28 -20.85 12.82 -21.68
C LEU A 28 -20.56 12.26 -23.09
N ARG A 29 -20.07 13.09 -24.03
CA ARG A 29 -19.88 12.71 -25.44
C ARG A 29 -21.18 12.13 -26.04
N VAL A 30 -22.29 12.80 -25.79
CA VAL A 30 -23.62 12.41 -26.27
C VAL A 30 -24.27 13.55 -27.04
N THR A 31 -25.18 13.21 -27.96
CA THR A 31 -25.97 14.17 -28.74
C THR A 31 -27.43 13.72 -28.84
N LEU A 32 -28.38 14.65 -28.64
CA LEU A 32 -29.83 14.42 -28.76
C LEU A 32 -30.39 14.67 -30.17
N THR A 33 -29.55 15.11 -31.12
CA THR A 33 -29.96 15.40 -32.50
C THR A 33 -29.25 14.45 -33.47
N ALA A 34 -30.01 13.83 -34.36
CA ALA A 34 -29.46 12.96 -35.40
C ALA A 34 -28.58 13.78 -36.36
N LYS A 35 -27.32 13.35 -36.53
CA LYS A 35 -26.29 14.06 -37.31
C LYS A 35 -26.71 14.24 -38.78
N THR A 36 -26.80 15.48 -39.27
CA THR A 36 -26.81 15.78 -40.72
C THR A 36 -25.48 16.30 -41.26
N ASP A 37 -24.64 17.04 -40.52
CA ASP A 37 -23.34 17.48 -41.04
C ASP A 37 -22.29 17.68 -39.93
N ALA A 38 -21.23 16.86 -39.92
CA ALA A 38 -20.12 16.97 -38.97
C ALA A 38 -19.11 18.01 -39.46
N THR A 39 -18.96 19.14 -38.75
CA THR A 39 -17.99 20.20 -39.10
C THR A 39 -16.80 20.29 -38.13
N SER A 40 -16.79 19.52 -37.04
CA SER A 40 -15.65 19.47 -36.11
C SER A 40 -15.23 18.06 -35.68
N SER A 41 -13.93 17.86 -35.44
CA SER A 41 -13.33 16.57 -35.02
C SER A 41 -13.78 16.09 -33.63
N LEU A 42 -14.38 16.97 -32.81
CA LEU A 42 -14.97 16.65 -31.51
C LEU A 42 -16.38 16.03 -31.62
N GLU A 43 -17.08 16.22 -32.74
CA GLU A 43 -18.44 15.71 -32.97
C GLU A 43 -18.45 14.28 -33.52
N ALA A 44 -17.32 13.77 -34.02
CA ALA A 44 -17.20 12.44 -34.59
C ALA A 44 -17.40 11.33 -33.53
N ASP A 45 -17.02 11.57 -32.28
CA ASP A 45 -17.01 10.60 -31.18
C ASP A 45 -18.27 10.61 -30.30
N CYS A 46 -19.24 11.48 -30.61
CA CYS A 46 -20.48 11.58 -29.83
C CYS A 46 -21.49 10.50 -30.21
N VAL A 47 -22.05 9.84 -29.18
CA VAL A 47 -23.09 8.81 -29.31
C VAL A 47 -24.48 9.45 -29.29
N HIS A 48 -25.32 9.04 -30.24
CA HIS A 48 -26.69 9.53 -30.35
C HIS A 48 -27.63 8.76 -29.41
N LEU A 49 -28.33 9.48 -28.54
CA LEU A 49 -29.32 8.92 -27.61
C LEU A 49 -30.71 8.97 -28.28
N LYS A 50 -31.13 7.85 -28.88
CA LYS A 50 -32.37 7.73 -29.66
C LYS A 50 -33.60 7.62 -28.77
N ASP A 51 -33.48 6.93 -27.64
CA ASP A 51 -34.62 6.66 -26.75
C ASP A 51 -34.96 7.92 -25.96
N LEU A 52 -33.96 8.62 -25.44
CA LEU A 52 -34.14 9.91 -24.78
C LEU A 52 -34.66 11.00 -25.74
N GLU A 53 -34.23 10.99 -27.01
CA GLU A 53 -34.77 11.90 -28.03
C GLU A 53 -36.27 11.61 -28.28
N ALA A 54 -36.66 10.34 -28.36
CA ALA A 54 -38.04 9.93 -28.55
C ALA A 54 -38.93 10.31 -27.35
N ASP A 55 -38.44 10.09 -26.12
CA ASP A 55 -39.16 10.42 -24.89
C ASP A 55 -39.37 11.93 -24.72
N LEU A 56 -38.36 12.75 -25.04
CA LEU A 56 -38.47 14.21 -25.00
C LEU A 56 -39.43 14.74 -26.07
N LYS A 57 -39.43 14.15 -27.27
CA LYS A 57 -40.39 14.48 -28.34
C LYS A 57 -41.82 14.09 -27.94
N GLN A 58 -42.02 12.94 -27.31
CA GLN A 58 -43.33 12.48 -26.85
C GLN A 58 -43.87 13.33 -25.69
N SER A 59 -42.98 13.84 -24.83
CA SER A 59 -43.31 14.70 -23.68
C SER A 59 -43.46 16.18 -24.05
N ASN A 60 -43.24 16.55 -25.32
CA ASN A 60 -43.25 17.93 -25.82
C ASN A 60 -42.26 18.86 -25.08
N ALA A 61 -41.17 18.30 -24.57
CA ALA A 61 -40.11 19.01 -23.84
C ALA A 61 -39.03 19.53 -24.80
N PRO A 62 -38.31 20.62 -24.45
CA PRO A 62 -37.20 21.09 -25.26
C PRO A 62 -36.09 20.02 -25.33
N LEU A 63 -35.50 19.84 -26.52
CA LEU A 63 -34.38 18.91 -26.79
C LEU A 63 -33.06 19.42 -26.17
N LEU A 64 -33.04 19.60 -24.86
CA LEU A 64 -31.91 20.08 -24.08
C LEU A 64 -31.58 19.06 -23.00
N LEU A 65 -30.31 18.68 -22.91
CA LEU A 65 -29.75 17.96 -21.76
C LEU A 65 -29.66 18.93 -20.58
N THR A 66 -30.54 18.74 -19.61
CA THR A 66 -30.61 19.52 -18.38
C THR A 66 -30.42 18.60 -17.19
N SER A 67 -30.26 19.17 -15.99
CA SER A 67 -30.06 18.39 -14.76
C SER A 67 -31.17 17.34 -14.51
N THR A 68 -32.37 17.52 -15.08
CA THR A 68 -33.50 16.58 -14.96
C THR A 68 -33.47 15.40 -15.92
N SER A 69 -32.71 15.48 -17.02
CA SER A 69 -32.60 14.41 -18.03
C SER A 69 -31.32 13.58 -17.90
N LEU A 70 -30.49 13.84 -16.88
CA LEU A 70 -29.22 13.15 -16.66
C LEU A 70 -29.38 11.65 -16.43
N ASP A 71 -30.36 11.22 -15.62
CA ASP A 71 -30.54 9.81 -15.29
C ASP A 71 -30.91 8.96 -16.51
N ALA A 72 -31.84 9.44 -17.32
CA ALA A 72 -32.21 8.78 -18.57
C ALA A 72 -31.02 8.75 -19.57
N ALA A 73 -30.23 9.82 -19.62
CA ALA A 73 -29.03 9.88 -20.47
C ALA A 73 -27.94 8.89 -20.03
N PHE A 74 -27.69 8.75 -18.73
CA PHE A 74 -26.75 7.74 -18.21
C PHE A 74 -27.26 6.32 -18.48
N PHE A 75 -28.53 6.06 -18.20
CA PHE A 75 -29.12 4.73 -18.41
C PHE A 75 -28.99 4.27 -19.86
N GLU A 76 -29.41 5.10 -20.83
CA GLU A 76 -29.30 4.76 -22.25
C GLU A 76 -27.84 4.63 -22.68
N ARG A 77 -26.96 5.57 -22.29
CA ARG A 77 -25.56 5.55 -22.70
C ARG A 77 -24.81 4.32 -22.19
N LEU A 78 -25.11 3.85 -20.99
CA LEU A 78 -24.45 2.70 -20.36
C LEU A 78 -24.94 1.36 -20.95
N ASN A 79 -26.17 1.30 -21.44
CA ASN A 79 -26.71 0.15 -22.16
C ASN A 79 -26.19 0.03 -23.59
N ILE A 80 -25.76 1.13 -24.20
CA ILE A 80 -25.13 1.10 -25.53
C ILE A 80 -23.74 0.43 -25.43
N PRO A 81 -23.46 -0.63 -26.21
CA PRO A 81 -22.19 -1.34 -26.15
C PRO A 81 -21.01 -0.43 -26.49
N PHE A 82 -19.99 -0.46 -25.65
CA PHE A 82 -18.73 0.26 -25.87
C PHE A 82 -17.87 -0.50 -26.89
N SER A 83 -17.24 0.23 -27.81
CA SER A 83 -16.33 -0.34 -28.81
C SER A 83 -14.90 -0.47 -28.27
N GLY A 84 -14.20 -1.54 -28.65
CA GLY A 84 -12.78 -1.72 -28.34
C GLY A 84 -12.46 -2.14 -26.89
N GLN A 85 -11.57 -1.41 -26.22
CA GLN A 85 -11.09 -1.66 -24.84
C GLN A 85 -11.79 -0.79 -23.78
N GLU A 86 -12.73 0.06 -24.20
CA GLU A 86 -13.48 0.92 -23.28
C GLU A 86 -14.62 0.13 -22.63
N SER A 87 -14.85 0.37 -21.34
CA SER A 87 -16.00 -0.15 -20.59
C SER A 87 -16.75 1.02 -19.98
N GLY A 88 -18.00 0.79 -19.55
CA GLY A 88 -18.82 1.81 -18.90
C GLY A 88 -18.11 2.51 -17.74
N PHE A 89 -17.32 1.77 -16.96
CA PHE A 89 -16.53 2.34 -15.87
C PHE A 89 -15.43 3.28 -16.37
N GLY A 90 -14.67 2.90 -17.40
CA GLY A 90 -13.63 3.76 -17.98
C GLY A 90 -14.20 5.03 -18.60
N TYR A 91 -15.36 4.92 -19.25
CA TYR A 91 -16.12 6.06 -19.76
C TYR A 91 -16.49 7.03 -18.63
N LEU A 92 -17.09 6.53 -17.53
CA LEU A 92 -17.45 7.38 -16.38
C LEU A 92 -16.23 8.05 -15.74
N VAL A 93 -15.09 7.36 -15.70
CA VAL A 93 -13.84 7.95 -15.23
C VAL A 93 -13.37 9.09 -16.13
N GLU A 94 -13.49 8.98 -17.45
CA GLU A 94 -13.20 10.08 -18.37
C GLU A 94 -14.18 11.24 -18.19
N CYS A 95 -15.48 10.95 -18.06
CA CYS A 95 -16.49 11.99 -17.77
C CYS A 95 -16.15 12.74 -16.49
N TYR A 96 -15.73 12.04 -15.42
CA TYR A 96 -15.32 12.68 -14.17
C TYR A 96 -14.10 13.61 -14.36
N ARG A 97 -13.11 13.22 -15.18
CA ARG A 97 -11.97 14.09 -15.51
C ARG A 97 -12.42 15.34 -16.25
N SER A 98 -13.30 15.18 -17.24
CA SER A 98 -13.86 16.30 -18.01
C SER A 98 -14.65 17.26 -17.13
N VAL A 99 -15.53 16.76 -16.24
CA VAL A 99 -16.26 17.61 -15.28
C VAL A 99 -15.28 18.39 -14.39
N THR A 100 -14.28 17.71 -13.83
CA THR A 100 -13.34 18.34 -12.90
C THR A 100 -12.52 19.44 -13.60
N SER A 101 -12.05 19.19 -14.82
CA SER A 101 -11.32 20.18 -15.62
C SER A 101 -12.17 21.40 -15.98
N ILE A 102 -13.45 21.18 -16.32
CA ILE A 102 -14.39 22.26 -16.62
C ILE A 102 -14.77 23.04 -15.35
N GLN A 103 -14.93 22.37 -14.21
CA GLN A 103 -15.15 23.02 -12.91
C GLN A 103 -13.97 23.94 -12.53
N GLU A 104 -12.73 23.51 -12.74
CA GLU A 104 -11.54 24.35 -12.53
C GLU A 104 -11.52 25.56 -13.48
N SER A 105 -11.79 25.33 -14.76
CA SER A 105 -11.87 26.40 -15.79
C SER A 105 -13.01 27.40 -15.52
N THR A 106 -14.09 26.94 -14.90
CA THR A 106 -15.25 27.77 -14.52
C THR A 106 -14.92 28.65 -13.32
N LYS A 107 -14.10 28.16 -12.37
CA LYS A 107 -13.63 28.97 -11.23
C LYS A 107 -12.74 30.13 -11.68
N THR A 108 -11.93 29.95 -12.71
CA THR A 108 -11.09 31.02 -13.26
C THR A 108 -11.88 32.04 -14.07
N ASN A 109 -12.96 31.62 -14.74
CA ASN A 109 -13.79 32.46 -15.61
C ASN A 109 -15.15 32.84 -14.99
N ALA A 110 -15.25 32.85 -13.66
CA ALA A 110 -16.52 32.98 -12.93
C ALA A 110 -17.31 34.28 -13.23
N ARG A 111 -16.69 35.29 -13.86
CA ARG A 111 -17.33 36.56 -14.22
C ARG A 111 -18.14 36.53 -15.53
N THR A 112 -17.92 35.54 -16.40
CA THR A 112 -18.55 35.48 -17.74
C THR A 112 -19.59 34.37 -17.89
N LEU A 113 -19.79 33.55 -16.84
CA LEU A 113 -20.66 32.37 -16.89
C LEU A 113 -22.03 32.65 -16.25
N PRO A 114 -23.11 31.99 -16.73
CA PRO A 114 -24.44 32.09 -16.13
C PRO A 114 -24.43 31.73 -14.62
N PRO A 115 -25.25 32.42 -13.79
CA PRO A 115 -25.42 32.03 -12.40
C PRO A 115 -26.09 30.65 -12.33
N GLY A 116 -25.47 29.69 -11.63
CA GLY A 116 -26.00 28.33 -11.47
C GLY A 116 -25.13 27.22 -12.06
N CYS A 117 -24.24 27.53 -13.00
CA CYS A 117 -23.34 26.57 -13.66
C CYS A 117 -22.54 25.68 -12.68
N GLY A 118 -22.13 26.25 -11.55
CA GLY A 118 -21.40 25.50 -10.51
C GLY A 118 -22.25 24.38 -9.89
N ARG A 119 -23.54 24.63 -9.62
CA ARG A 119 -24.45 23.64 -9.05
C ARG A 119 -24.75 22.53 -10.06
N SER A 120 -25.04 22.88 -11.31
CA SER A 120 -25.30 21.90 -12.37
C SER A 120 -24.09 20.97 -12.62
N LEU A 121 -22.86 21.51 -12.54
CA LEU A 121 -21.65 20.68 -12.61
C LEU A 121 -21.46 19.79 -11.38
N GLU A 122 -21.82 20.26 -10.18
CA GLU A 122 -21.81 19.44 -8.96
C GLU A 122 -22.84 18.31 -9.03
N ASP A 123 -24.03 18.58 -9.55
CA ASP A 123 -25.09 17.57 -9.70
C ASP A 123 -24.69 16.54 -10.76
N LEU A 124 -24.15 16.96 -11.91
CA LEU A 124 -23.58 16.04 -12.89
C LEU A 124 -22.45 15.18 -12.29
N LYS A 125 -21.57 15.79 -11.49
CA LYS A 125 -20.49 15.07 -10.82
C LYS A 125 -21.04 13.98 -9.89
N LYS A 126 -22.05 14.31 -9.09
CA LYS A 126 -22.72 13.35 -8.19
C LYS A 126 -23.35 12.21 -8.97
N SER A 127 -24.06 12.48 -10.08
CA SER A 127 -24.62 11.43 -10.92
C SER A 127 -23.53 10.51 -11.47
N ILE A 128 -22.42 11.04 -12.00
CA ILE A 128 -21.29 10.22 -12.49
C ILE A 128 -20.76 9.29 -11.39
N VAL A 129 -20.60 9.82 -10.16
CA VAL A 129 -20.12 9.05 -9.00
C VAL A 129 -21.13 7.95 -8.63
N SER A 130 -22.42 8.27 -8.60
CA SER A 130 -23.48 7.32 -8.27
C SER A 130 -23.58 6.18 -9.30
N TYR A 131 -23.61 6.48 -10.60
CA TYR A 131 -23.59 5.45 -11.66
C TYR A 131 -22.28 4.65 -11.65
N SER A 132 -21.14 5.25 -11.27
CA SER A 132 -19.88 4.52 -11.12
C SER A 132 -19.97 3.48 -10.01
N GLY A 133 -20.63 3.81 -8.89
CA GLY A 133 -20.89 2.86 -7.81
C GLY A 133 -21.87 1.76 -8.21
N LEU A 134 -22.92 2.12 -8.95
CA LEU A 134 -23.94 1.18 -9.42
C LEU A 134 -23.37 0.14 -10.40
N ILE A 135 -22.59 0.56 -11.40
CA ILE A 135 -21.99 -0.36 -12.39
C ILE A 135 -20.99 -1.35 -11.75
N LEU A 136 -20.30 -0.92 -10.70
CA LEU A 136 -19.38 -1.79 -9.98
C LEU A 136 -20.12 -2.79 -9.08
N SER A 137 -21.30 -2.40 -8.59
CA SER A 137 -22.15 -3.23 -7.74
C SER A 137 -22.92 -4.27 -8.56
N PRO A 138 -23.24 -5.44 -7.99
CA PRO A 138 -24.15 -6.40 -8.63
C PRO A 138 -25.51 -5.75 -8.84
N THR A 139 -25.86 -5.52 -10.10
CA THR A 139 -27.08 -4.82 -10.50
C THR A 139 -27.69 -5.51 -11.72
N ASP A 140 -29.02 -5.65 -11.76
CA ASP A 140 -29.76 -6.23 -12.91
C ASP A 140 -29.74 -5.36 -14.18
N MET A 141 -29.15 -4.15 -14.09
CA MET A 141 -29.11 -3.15 -15.15
C MET A 141 -28.08 -3.46 -16.24
N LEU A 142 -27.13 -4.37 -15.99
CA LEU A 142 -26.07 -4.73 -16.93
C LEU A 142 -25.98 -6.24 -17.10
N GLU A 143 -25.59 -6.67 -18.29
CA GLU A 143 -25.23 -8.07 -18.51
C GLU A 143 -23.98 -8.44 -17.68
N GLU A 144 -23.90 -9.67 -17.18
CA GLU A 144 -22.76 -10.15 -16.38
C GLU A 144 -21.40 -9.93 -17.07
N LYS A 145 -21.35 -10.07 -18.41
CA LYS A 145 -20.13 -9.84 -19.21
C LYS A 145 -19.68 -8.38 -19.17
N GLN A 146 -20.62 -7.45 -19.21
CA GLN A 146 -20.34 -6.01 -19.15
C GLN A 146 -19.86 -5.62 -17.75
N GLN A 147 -20.48 -6.18 -16.71
CA GLN A 147 -20.06 -5.97 -15.33
C GLN A 147 -18.63 -6.48 -15.08
N GLN A 148 -18.30 -7.69 -15.56
CA GLN A 148 -16.93 -8.23 -15.47
C GLN A 148 -15.89 -7.37 -16.20
N SER A 149 -16.25 -6.80 -17.35
CA SER A 149 -15.40 -5.84 -18.07
C SER A 149 -15.13 -4.60 -17.21
N CYS A 150 -16.16 -4.06 -16.55
CA CYS A 150 -16.03 -2.91 -15.66
C CYS A 150 -15.13 -3.20 -14.45
N LEU A 151 -15.29 -4.36 -13.80
CA LEU A 151 -14.40 -4.77 -12.70
C LEU A 151 -12.94 -4.95 -13.19
N ARG A 152 -12.73 -5.52 -14.37
CA ARG A 152 -11.38 -5.65 -14.97
C ARG A 152 -10.76 -4.30 -15.30
N GLN A 153 -11.56 -3.34 -15.77
CA GLN A 153 -11.10 -1.99 -16.03
C GLN A 153 -10.79 -1.25 -14.72
N ALA A 154 -11.62 -1.39 -13.69
CA ALA A 154 -11.36 -0.86 -12.35
C ALA A 154 -10.04 -1.39 -11.79
N CYS A 155 -9.79 -2.70 -11.83
CA CYS A 155 -8.49 -3.28 -11.46
C CYS A 155 -7.33 -2.67 -12.24
N THR A 156 -7.51 -2.44 -13.54
CA THR A 156 -6.46 -1.89 -14.42
C THR A 156 -6.14 -0.43 -14.11
N LEU A 157 -7.17 0.39 -13.84
CA LEU A 157 -7.03 1.79 -13.47
C LEU A 157 -6.47 1.94 -12.04
N LEU A 158 -6.91 1.10 -11.10
CA LEU A 158 -6.37 1.03 -9.73
C LEU A 158 -4.90 0.59 -9.72
N SER A 159 -4.46 -0.20 -10.69
CA SER A 159 -3.07 -0.65 -10.76
C SER A 159 -2.08 0.40 -11.30
N LYS A 160 -2.55 1.61 -11.63
CA LYS A 160 -1.74 2.71 -12.16
C LYS A 160 -1.67 3.84 -11.13
N SER A 161 -0.75 4.77 -11.31
CA SER A 161 -0.59 5.90 -10.38
C SER A 161 -1.86 6.77 -10.37
N MET A 162 -2.34 7.12 -9.18
CA MET A 162 -3.44 8.07 -9.00
C MET A 162 -3.07 9.42 -9.62
N GLY A 163 -4.04 10.08 -10.26
CA GLY A 163 -3.87 11.37 -10.93
C GLY A 163 -3.11 11.30 -12.27
N SER A 164 -2.60 10.14 -12.68
CA SER A 164 -2.08 9.97 -14.05
C SER A 164 -3.24 9.89 -15.05
N PRO A 165 -3.07 10.34 -16.32
CA PRO A 165 -4.09 10.19 -17.36
C PRO A 165 -4.54 8.73 -17.54
N ALA A 166 -3.64 7.80 -17.24
CA ALA A 166 -3.88 6.38 -17.37
C ALA A 166 -4.54 5.73 -16.13
N GLY A 167 -4.53 6.39 -14.95
CA GLY A 167 -5.01 5.86 -13.66
C GLY A 167 -6.19 6.67 -13.10
N LEU A 168 -6.71 6.30 -11.92
CA LEU A 168 -7.89 6.97 -11.38
C LEU A 168 -7.61 8.45 -11.00
N PRO A 169 -8.57 9.36 -11.23
CA PRO A 169 -8.50 10.73 -10.75
C PRO A 169 -8.39 10.78 -9.22
N VAL A 170 -7.68 11.78 -8.70
CA VAL A 170 -7.56 11.97 -7.25
C VAL A 170 -8.94 12.34 -6.68
N GLY A 171 -9.35 11.74 -5.57
CA GLY A 171 -10.66 11.98 -4.95
C GLY A 171 -11.79 11.11 -5.50
N PHE A 172 -11.70 10.64 -6.74
CA PHE A 172 -12.78 9.86 -7.37
C PHE A 172 -13.14 8.60 -6.59
N LEU A 173 -12.13 7.81 -6.20
CA LEU A 173 -12.37 6.59 -5.42
C LEU A 173 -12.99 6.90 -4.06
N GLN A 174 -12.60 7.99 -3.40
CA GLN A 174 -13.19 8.40 -2.12
C GLN A 174 -14.68 8.75 -2.29
N GLU A 175 -15.04 9.46 -3.37
CA GLU A 175 -16.41 9.87 -3.66
C GLU A 175 -17.29 8.66 -4.01
N VAL A 176 -16.81 7.75 -4.86
CA VAL A 176 -17.55 6.53 -5.22
C VAL A 176 -17.81 5.65 -4.00
N ILE A 177 -16.81 5.47 -3.13
CA ILE A 177 -16.97 4.64 -1.92
C ILE A 177 -17.84 5.31 -0.86
N ALA A 178 -17.98 6.64 -0.87
CA ALA A 178 -18.90 7.33 0.02
C ALA A 178 -20.38 7.11 -0.34
N GLU A 179 -20.65 6.79 -1.61
CA GLU A 179 -22.01 6.54 -2.12
C GLU A 179 -22.44 5.07 -2.03
N ILE A 180 -21.47 4.13 -2.03
CA ILE A 180 -21.75 2.69 -1.94
C ILE A 180 -21.97 2.29 -0.47
N ASP A 181 -23.02 1.52 -0.20
CA ASP A 181 -23.27 0.92 1.11
C ASP A 181 -22.12 0.02 1.59
N GLU A 182 -21.79 0.06 2.89
CA GLU A 182 -20.67 -0.72 3.46
C GLU A 182 -20.85 -2.24 3.26
N ASP A 183 -22.08 -2.74 3.16
CA ASP A 183 -22.38 -4.16 2.95
C ASP A 183 -22.04 -4.60 1.51
N VAL A 184 -22.38 -3.78 0.51
CA VAL A 184 -22.10 -4.04 -0.92
C VAL A 184 -20.62 -3.83 -1.26
N LEU A 185 -19.94 -2.96 -0.50
CA LEU A 185 -18.51 -2.70 -0.65
C LEU A 185 -17.67 -3.97 -0.61
N GLY A 186 -18.04 -4.92 0.24
CA GLY A 186 -17.39 -6.22 0.36
C GLY A 186 -17.45 -7.04 -0.92
N ASP A 187 -18.61 -7.09 -1.55
CA ASP A 187 -18.87 -7.90 -2.74
C ASP A 187 -18.11 -7.38 -3.97
N VAL A 188 -17.95 -6.05 -4.07
CA VAL A 188 -17.24 -5.41 -5.18
C VAL A 188 -15.73 -5.49 -5.00
N PHE A 189 -15.21 -5.12 -3.83
CA PHE A 189 -13.77 -4.93 -3.64
C PHE A 189 -13.03 -6.16 -3.13
N THR A 190 -13.71 -7.14 -2.53
CA THR A 190 -13.05 -8.40 -2.13
C THR A 190 -12.51 -9.18 -3.33
N PRO A 191 -13.26 -9.34 -4.44
CA PRO A 191 -12.72 -9.94 -5.68
C PRO A 191 -11.54 -9.15 -6.25
N ILE A 192 -11.60 -7.81 -6.22
CA ILE A 192 -10.50 -6.95 -6.67
C ILE A 192 -9.25 -7.19 -5.82
N ILE A 193 -9.38 -7.18 -4.49
CA ILE A 193 -8.28 -7.48 -3.56
C ILE A 193 -7.73 -8.89 -3.83
N ASN A 194 -8.60 -9.88 -4.00
CA ASN A 194 -8.20 -11.27 -4.27
C ASN A 194 -7.50 -11.42 -5.63
N SER A 195 -7.84 -10.60 -6.63
CA SER A 195 -7.12 -10.57 -7.92
C SER A 195 -5.67 -10.09 -7.80
N THR A 196 -5.35 -9.36 -6.72
CA THR A 196 -3.97 -8.97 -6.42
C THR A 196 -3.18 -10.10 -5.75
N ILE A 197 -3.82 -11.18 -5.31
CA ILE A 197 -3.14 -12.32 -4.71
C ILE A 197 -2.53 -13.15 -5.85
N VAL A 198 -1.21 -13.09 -5.95
CA VAL A 198 -0.45 -13.78 -6.99
C VAL A 198 0.35 -14.93 -6.37
N HIS A 199 0.40 -16.06 -7.06
CA HIS A 199 1.19 -17.21 -6.61
C HIS A 199 2.70 -16.86 -6.57
N PRO A 200 3.48 -17.32 -5.57
CA PRO A 200 4.91 -17.00 -5.46
C PRO A 200 5.75 -17.27 -6.71
N SER A 201 5.37 -18.26 -7.53
CA SER A 201 6.10 -18.60 -8.75
C SER A 201 5.85 -17.68 -9.95
N SER A 202 4.75 -16.94 -9.98
CA SER A 202 4.40 -16.07 -11.11
C SER A 202 4.82 -14.61 -10.91
N ILE A 203 5.23 -14.25 -9.70
CA ILE A 203 5.67 -12.90 -9.35
C ILE A 203 7.19 -12.75 -9.37
N ASN A 204 7.66 -11.61 -9.89
CA ASN A 204 9.07 -11.24 -9.93
C ASN A 204 9.23 -9.70 -9.82
N LEU A 205 10.47 -9.21 -9.74
CA LEU A 205 10.75 -7.78 -9.60
C LEU A 205 10.30 -6.90 -10.79
N PHE A 206 9.92 -7.49 -11.92
CA PHE A 206 9.45 -6.75 -13.10
C PHE A 206 7.93 -6.56 -13.10
N ASN A 207 7.16 -7.52 -12.58
CA ASN A 207 5.70 -7.49 -12.59
C ASN A 207 5.06 -7.21 -11.20
N CYS A 208 5.85 -7.16 -10.12
CA CYS A 208 5.35 -7.01 -8.76
C CYS A 208 4.64 -5.68 -8.46
N LEU A 209 4.98 -4.59 -9.16
CA LEU A 209 4.47 -3.27 -8.81
C LEU A 209 2.99 -3.10 -9.14
N ARG A 210 2.50 -3.70 -10.24
CA ARG A 210 1.11 -3.50 -10.69
C ARG A 210 0.08 -3.94 -9.62
N PRO A 211 0.15 -5.15 -9.05
CA PRO A 211 -0.73 -5.53 -7.93
C PRO A 211 -0.51 -4.70 -6.66
N LEU A 212 0.74 -4.35 -6.35
CA LEU A 212 1.06 -3.57 -5.14
C LEU A 212 0.51 -2.15 -5.19
N VAL A 213 0.57 -1.49 -6.37
CA VAL A 213 -0.01 -0.16 -6.59
C VAL A 213 -1.53 -0.22 -6.47
N CYS A 214 -2.17 -1.29 -6.95
CA CYS A 214 -3.60 -1.53 -6.74
C CYS A 214 -3.93 -1.54 -5.23
N LEU A 215 -3.22 -2.34 -4.44
CA LEU A 215 -3.39 -2.36 -2.98
C LEU A 215 -3.09 -1.01 -2.31
N GLN A 216 -2.06 -0.30 -2.78
CA GLN A 216 -1.72 1.03 -2.28
C GLN A 216 -2.87 2.01 -2.49
N ASN A 217 -3.46 2.01 -3.69
CA ASN A 217 -4.56 2.90 -4.04
C ASN A 217 -5.84 2.55 -3.29
N ILE A 218 -6.17 1.25 -3.17
CA ILE A 218 -7.31 0.76 -2.37
C ILE A 218 -7.19 1.22 -0.92
N THR A 219 -6.01 1.07 -0.31
CA THR A 219 -5.82 1.46 1.10
C THR A 219 -5.86 2.96 1.35
N THR A 220 -5.82 3.82 0.32
CA THR A 220 -5.98 5.27 0.52
C THR A 220 -7.35 5.64 1.09
N VAL A 221 -8.37 4.80 0.88
CA VAL A 221 -9.70 4.97 1.45
C VAL A 221 -9.83 4.16 2.75
N PRO A 222 -10.14 4.78 3.90
CA PRO A 222 -10.18 4.07 5.19
C PRO A 222 -11.15 2.88 5.24
N ALA A 223 -12.30 2.96 4.56
CA ALA A 223 -13.26 1.86 4.48
C ALA A 223 -12.67 0.62 3.80
N LEU A 224 -12.00 0.82 2.67
CA LEU A 224 -11.31 -0.23 1.93
C LEU A 224 -10.08 -0.77 2.67
N ALA A 225 -9.38 0.08 3.43
CA ALA A 225 -8.30 -0.38 4.31
C ALA A 225 -8.81 -1.30 5.44
N ARG A 226 -10.01 -1.04 5.99
CA ARG A 226 -10.67 -1.95 6.93
C ARG A 226 -11.07 -3.26 6.25
N LEU A 227 -11.56 -3.22 5.02
CA LEU A 227 -11.89 -4.40 4.24
C LEU A 227 -10.65 -5.28 4.00
N LEU A 228 -9.52 -4.69 3.59
CA LEU A 228 -8.26 -5.39 3.42
C LEU A 228 -7.79 -6.05 4.74
N ALA A 229 -7.97 -5.36 5.88
CA ALA A 229 -7.60 -5.88 7.19
C ALA A 229 -8.43 -7.11 7.62
N LYS A 230 -9.68 -7.21 7.16
CA LYS A 230 -10.55 -8.37 7.39
C LYS A 230 -10.22 -9.57 6.49
N ASN A 231 -9.47 -9.36 5.40
CA ASN A 231 -9.13 -10.44 4.47
C ASN A 231 -8.29 -11.53 5.19
N PRO A 232 -8.70 -12.81 5.18
CA PRO A 232 -7.98 -13.90 5.85
C PRO A 232 -6.52 -14.05 5.41
N ARG A 233 -6.22 -13.68 4.16
CA ARG A 233 -4.88 -13.74 3.58
C ARG A 233 -3.98 -12.59 4.04
N PHE A 234 -4.54 -11.50 4.60
CA PHE A 234 -3.71 -10.40 5.10
C PHE A 234 -2.82 -10.86 6.26
N ASN A 235 -3.41 -11.54 7.25
CA ASN A 235 -2.71 -12.12 8.39
C ASN A 235 -3.19 -13.57 8.65
N PRO A 236 -2.68 -14.57 7.92
CA PRO A 236 -3.15 -15.95 8.04
C PRO A 236 -2.70 -16.56 9.38
N LYS A 237 -3.67 -16.78 10.27
CA LYS A 237 -3.44 -17.32 11.63
C LYS A 237 -3.27 -18.84 11.66
N ASP A 238 -3.64 -19.53 10.57
CA ASP A 238 -3.52 -20.97 10.37
C ASP A 238 -2.13 -21.40 9.86
N ALA A 239 -1.22 -20.44 9.62
CA ALA A 239 0.12 -20.74 9.13
C ALA A 239 0.94 -21.54 10.15
N LYS A 240 1.53 -22.65 9.71
CA LYS A 240 2.23 -23.60 10.60
C LYS A 240 3.63 -23.13 11.00
N ASN A 241 4.32 -22.45 10.09
CA ASN A 241 5.70 -22.00 10.26
C ASN A 241 5.96 -20.74 9.40
N GLY A 242 7.16 -20.18 9.48
CA GLY A 242 7.51 -18.95 8.78
C GLY A 242 7.47 -19.07 7.25
N MET A 243 7.78 -20.23 6.68
CA MET A 243 7.72 -20.45 5.23
C MET A 243 6.27 -20.56 4.73
N ASP A 244 5.43 -21.31 5.44
CA ASP A 244 3.99 -21.42 5.15
C ASP A 244 3.32 -20.03 5.27
N LEU A 245 3.68 -19.25 6.29
CA LEU A 245 3.22 -17.88 6.45
C LEU A 245 3.59 -17.01 5.24
N GLN A 246 4.84 -17.06 4.80
CA GLN A 246 5.32 -16.30 3.64
C GLN A 246 4.51 -16.62 2.37
N ASN A 247 4.14 -17.88 2.17
CA ASN A 247 3.44 -18.30 0.95
C ASN A 247 1.93 -18.03 1.00
N LYS A 248 1.31 -18.11 2.19
CA LYS A 248 -0.13 -17.87 2.36
C LYS A 248 -0.49 -16.39 2.48
N MET A 249 0.41 -15.58 3.03
CA MET A 249 0.19 -14.17 3.32
C MET A 249 0.14 -13.32 2.05
N LEU A 250 -0.81 -12.39 1.97
CA LEU A 250 -1.04 -11.52 0.82
C LEU A 250 0.21 -10.71 0.43
N LEU A 251 0.91 -10.11 1.40
CA LEU A 251 2.15 -9.37 1.16
C LEU A 251 3.41 -10.27 1.18
N GLY A 252 3.26 -11.55 1.49
CA GLY A 252 4.36 -12.48 1.72
C GLY A 252 5.22 -12.74 0.49
N PRO A 253 4.65 -13.11 -0.67
CA PRO A 253 5.39 -13.32 -1.91
C PRO A 253 6.15 -12.07 -2.35
N TYR A 254 5.56 -10.89 -2.22
CA TYR A 254 6.20 -9.62 -2.55
C TYR A 254 7.41 -9.34 -1.67
N LEU A 255 7.27 -9.52 -0.35
CA LEU A 255 8.37 -9.34 0.58
C LEU A 255 9.49 -10.36 0.31
N ALA A 256 9.17 -11.57 -0.13
CA ALA A 256 10.17 -12.59 -0.48
C ALA A 256 11.00 -12.26 -1.73
N LEU A 257 10.57 -11.31 -2.58
CA LEU A 257 11.25 -10.99 -3.82
C LEU A 257 12.63 -10.41 -3.58
N THR A 258 13.64 -11.07 -4.14
CA THR A 258 15.01 -10.57 -4.17
C THR A 258 15.63 -10.70 -5.54
N THR A 259 16.83 -10.16 -5.73
CA THR A 259 17.66 -10.62 -6.83
C THR A 259 18.12 -12.03 -6.53
N ASN A 260 17.83 -12.94 -7.46
CA ASN A 260 17.97 -14.36 -7.20
C ASN A 260 19.43 -14.85 -7.16
N GLY A 261 20.43 -13.96 -7.11
CA GLY A 261 21.86 -14.29 -7.30
C GLY A 261 22.20 -14.91 -8.66
N LYS A 262 21.19 -15.26 -9.46
CA LYS A 262 21.22 -15.91 -10.77
C LYS A 262 21.07 -14.94 -11.94
N ASP A 263 20.97 -13.63 -11.68
CA ASP A 263 20.97 -12.65 -12.76
C ASP A 263 22.40 -12.60 -13.35
N PRO A 264 22.60 -13.02 -14.61
CA PRO A 264 23.93 -13.12 -15.21
C PRO A 264 24.63 -11.76 -15.28
N ARG A 265 23.89 -10.65 -15.20
CA ARG A 265 24.44 -9.29 -15.20
C ARG A 265 25.29 -9.00 -13.96
N PHE A 266 25.13 -9.74 -12.86
CA PHE A 266 26.02 -9.61 -11.69
C PHE A 266 27.39 -10.25 -11.91
N ALA A 267 27.46 -11.30 -12.73
CA ALA A 267 28.73 -11.96 -13.08
C ALA A 267 29.55 -11.08 -14.03
N VAL A 268 28.91 -10.36 -14.95
CA VAL A 268 29.58 -9.52 -15.95
C VAL A 268 29.99 -8.15 -15.37
N ALA A 269 31.29 -7.90 -15.23
CA ALA A 269 31.82 -6.70 -14.58
C ALA A 269 31.32 -5.36 -15.18
N GLN A 270 31.23 -5.28 -16.50
CA GLN A 270 30.76 -4.08 -17.21
C GLN A 270 29.28 -3.78 -16.97
N GLN A 271 28.45 -4.80 -16.73
CA GLN A 271 27.00 -4.67 -16.53
C GLN A 271 26.63 -4.60 -15.03
N ARG A 272 27.57 -4.93 -14.14
CA ARG A 272 27.35 -5.04 -12.70
C ARG A 272 26.83 -3.75 -12.08
N SER A 273 27.46 -2.61 -12.38
CA SER A 273 27.06 -1.31 -11.81
C SER A 273 25.63 -0.92 -12.19
N GLN A 274 25.24 -1.18 -13.44
CA GLN A 274 23.88 -0.95 -13.91
C GLN A 274 22.89 -1.91 -13.23
N ALA A 275 23.24 -3.20 -13.17
CA ALA A 275 22.41 -4.22 -12.52
C ALA A 275 22.15 -3.91 -11.03
N ILE A 276 23.18 -3.45 -10.31
CA ILE A 276 23.06 -2.99 -8.92
C ILE A 276 22.07 -1.82 -8.81
N THR A 277 22.21 -0.82 -9.68
CA THR A 277 21.40 0.40 -9.66
C THR A 277 19.93 0.10 -9.98
N ASP A 278 19.67 -0.64 -11.06
CA ASP A 278 18.33 -1.05 -11.48
C ASP A 278 17.63 -1.89 -10.41
N THR A 279 18.37 -2.84 -9.84
CA THR A 279 17.88 -3.69 -8.76
C THR A 279 17.47 -2.87 -7.55
N ARG A 280 18.35 -1.98 -7.08
CA ARG A 280 18.07 -1.13 -5.92
C ARG A 280 16.85 -0.25 -6.16
N ALA A 281 16.70 0.31 -7.36
CA ALA A 281 15.53 1.11 -7.71
C ALA A 281 14.23 0.28 -7.62
N ARG A 282 14.21 -0.92 -8.21
CA ARG A 282 13.03 -1.80 -8.18
C ARG A 282 12.65 -2.24 -6.77
N ILE A 283 13.64 -2.65 -5.98
CA ILE A 283 13.43 -3.08 -4.59
C ILE A 283 13.00 -1.91 -3.72
N SER A 284 13.61 -0.73 -3.89
CA SER A 284 13.20 0.48 -3.18
C SER A 284 11.75 0.84 -3.50
N ASN A 285 11.30 0.67 -4.74
CA ASN A 285 9.90 0.91 -5.12
C ASN A 285 8.97 -0.13 -4.47
N LEU A 286 9.33 -1.42 -4.52
CA LEU A 286 8.58 -2.48 -3.85
C LEU A 286 8.42 -2.19 -2.35
N GLN A 287 9.52 -1.91 -1.66
CA GLN A 287 9.53 -1.60 -0.23
C GLN A 287 8.72 -0.34 0.09
N ALA A 288 8.83 0.70 -0.74
CA ALA A 288 8.07 1.93 -0.57
C ALA A 288 6.56 1.72 -0.76
N THR A 289 6.14 0.94 -1.77
CA THR A 289 4.73 0.63 -2.02
C THR A 289 4.14 -0.22 -0.90
N VAL A 290 4.84 -1.26 -0.43
CA VAL A 290 4.39 -2.07 0.72
C VAL A 290 4.31 -1.23 1.99
N ALA A 291 5.30 -0.37 2.24
CA ALA A 291 5.24 0.56 3.37
C ALA A 291 4.07 1.54 3.25
N ALA A 292 3.74 2.03 2.06
CA ALA A 292 2.60 2.91 1.83
C ALA A 292 1.26 2.21 2.13
N VAL A 293 1.09 0.96 1.68
CA VAL A 293 -0.09 0.13 2.02
C VAL A 293 -0.27 0.04 3.54
N LEU A 294 0.78 -0.39 4.25
CA LEU A 294 0.73 -0.55 5.70
C LEU A 294 0.55 0.80 6.43
N PHE A 295 1.15 1.88 5.93
CA PHE A 295 1.01 3.20 6.51
C PHE A 295 -0.40 3.77 6.36
N ASN A 296 -1.04 3.56 5.21
CA ASN A 296 -2.43 3.92 4.98
C ASN A 296 -3.35 3.15 5.94
N MET A 297 -3.10 1.85 6.12
CA MET A 297 -3.79 1.02 7.10
C MET A 297 -3.63 1.52 8.53
N LEU A 298 -2.41 1.86 8.95
CA LEU A 298 -2.13 2.44 10.28
C LEU A 298 -2.84 3.78 10.50
N LYS A 299 -3.12 4.56 9.45
CA LYS A 299 -3.88 5.81 9.54
C LYS A 299 -5.39 5.63 9.57
N SER A 300 -5.89 4.48 9.14
CA SER A 300 -7.33 4.25 8.91
C SER A 300 -8.15 4.04 10.19
N GLY A 301 -7.49 3.85 11.34
CA GLY A 301 -8.14 3.75 12.64
C GLY A 301 -7.50 2.73 13.58
N PRO A 302 -7.93 2.69 14.87
CA PRO A 302 -7.32 1.83 15.89
C PRO A 302 -7.49 0.32 15.61
N ALA A 303 -8.61 -0.09 15.01
CA ALA A 303 -8.84 -1.49 14.64
C ALA A 303 -7.81 -1.98 13.61
N THR A 304 -7.56 -1.18 12.56
CA THR A 304 -6.57 -1.51 11.54
C THR A 304 -5.14 -1.44 12.08
N GLN A 305 -4.86 -0.49 12.99
CA GLN A 305 -3.57 -0.44 13.69
C GLN A 305 -3.29 -1.74 14.46
N ASP A 306 -4.27 -2.23 15.21
CA ASP A 306 -4.15 -3.47 15.98
C ASP A 306 -3.86 -4.68 15.08
N ILE A 307 -4.48 -4.74 13.90
CA ILE A 307 -4.29 -5.81 12.91
C ILE A 307 -2.90 -5.74 12.28
N VAL A 308 -2.40 -4.54 11.93
CA VAL A 308 -1.04 -4.38 11.38
C VAL A 308 0.03 -4.77 12.42
N LEU A 309 -0.17 -4.41 13.69
CA LEU A 309 0.72 -4.82 14.78
C LEU A 309 0.65 -6.33 15.03
N ASP A 310 -0.54 -6.94 14.96
CA ASP A 310 -0.70 -8.40 15.05
C ASP A 310 -0.03 -9.12 13.87
N TRP A 311 -0.15 -8.56 12.67
CA TRP A 311 0.50 -9.05 11.46
C TRP A 311 2.03 -9.10 11.63
N ALA A 312 2.64 -7.99 12.07
CA ALA A 312 4.08 -7.93 12.32
C ALA A 312 4.49 -8.91 13.42
N ALA A 313 3.73 -8.99 14.52
CA ALA A 313 4.02 -9.90 15.62
C ALA A 313 3.86 -11.39 15.24
N ASN A 314 2.87 -11.73 14.41
CA ASN A 314 2.66 -13.09 13.91
C ASN A 314 3.88 -13.54 13.08
N ILE A 315 4.41 -12.66 12.23
CA ILE A 315 5.63 -12.93 11.48
C ILE A 315 6.80 -13.24 12.42
N MET A 316 7.00 -12.45 13.48
CA MET A 316 8.08 -12.68 14.44
C MET A 316 7.91 -14.02 15.17
N ARG A 317 6.69 -14.35 15.62
CA ARG A 317 6.38 -15.59 16.34
C ARG A 317 6.70 -16.84 15.52
N LEU A 318 6.26 -16.88 14.26
CA LEU A 318 6.46 -18.03 13.38
C LEU A 318 7.89 -18.15 12.82
N ASN A 319 8.73 -17.13 13.07
CA ASN A 319 10.13 -17.11 12.62
C ASN A 319 11.14 -17.07 13.76
N ILE A 320 10.71 -17.38 14.99
CA ILE A 320 11.59 -17.34 16.16
C ILE A 320 12.77 -18.33 16.04
N GLU A 321 12.61 -19.41 15.26
CA GLU A 321 13.67 -20.37 14.96
C GLU A 321 14.90 -19.74 14.30
N ARG A 322 14.75 -18.58 13.62
CA ARG A 322 15.88 -17.82 13.05
C ARG A 322 16.89 -17.33 14.11
N ARG A 323 16.53 -17.39 15.40
CA ARG A 323 17.43 -17.11 16.53
C ARG A 323 18.41 -18.27 16.79
N LYS A 324 18.10 -19.50 16.39
CA LYS A 324 19.00 -20.65 16.55
C LYS A 324 20.25 -20.47 15.70
N MET A 325 21.37 -21.06 16.13
CA MET A 325 22.63 -21.04 15.38
C MET A 325 22.48 -21.79 14.05
N HIS A 326 21.79 -22.93 14.09
CA HIS A 326 21.38 -23.71 12.93
C HIS A 326 19.87 -23.88 13.00
N PHE A 327 19.17 -23.49 11.94
CA PHE A 327 17.72 -23.64 11.80
C PHE A 327 17.44 -24.28 10.44
N ASN A 328 16.29 -24.95 10.33
CA ASN A 328 15.86 -25.50 9.06
C ASN A 328 15.36 -24.37 8.14
N PRO A 329 15.99 -24.11 6.98
CA PRO A 329 15.56 -23.06 6.05
C PRO A 329 14.12 -23.23 5.56
N ASN A 330 13.58 -24.45 5.56
CA ASN A 330 12.22 -24.74 5.11
C ASN A 330 11.14 -24.38 6.14
N ASN A 331 11.52 -24.13 7.41
CA ASN A 331 10.58 -23.78 8.48
C ASN A 331 10.49 -22.26 8.70
N VAL A 332 11.36 -21.47 8.08
CA VAL A 332 11.45 -20.02 8.29
C VAL A 332 11.24 -19.29 6.98
N SER A 333 10.73 -18.06 7.04
CA SER A 333 10.64 -17.20 5.87
C SER A 333 12.04 -16.94 5.31
N SER A 334 12.10 -16.66 4.01
CA SER A 334 13.36 -16.47 3.29
C SER A 334 14.16 -15.27 3.81
N LEU A 335 15.46 -15.23 3.47
CA LEU A 335 16.31 -14.07 3.75
C LEU A 335 15.74 -12.80 3.12
N GLY A 336 15.30 -12.90 1.87
CA GLY A 336 14.72 -11.80 1.11
C GLY A 336 13.51 -11.18 1.76
N PHE A 337 12.61 -12.04 2.24
CA PHE A 337 11.44 -11.65 3.03
C PHE A 337 11.84 -10.74 4.19
N PHE A 338 12.82 -11.14 4.99
CA PHE A 338 13.23 -10.40 6.17
C PHE A 338 14.00 -9.11 5.86
N VAL A 339 14.78 -9.06 4.77
CA VAL A 339 15.47 -7.83 4.36
C VAL A 339 14.46 -6.78 3.91
N ASN A 340 13.50 -7.17 3.07
CA ASN A 340 12.44 -6.26 2.62
C ASN A 340 11.51 -5.86 3.77
N LEU A 341 11.13 -6.80 4.63
CA LEU A 341 10.35 -6.52 5.83
C LEU A 341 11.06 -5.54 6.76
N GLY A 342 12.37 -5.72 6.99
CA GLY A 342 13.18 -4.80 7.77
C GLY A 342 13.14 -3.38 7.21
N ALA A 343 13.32 -3.22 5.90
CA ALA A 343 13.23 -1.93 5.23
C ALA A 343 11.84 -1.26 5.37
N VAL A 344 10.78 -2.06 5.25
CA VAL A 344 9.39 -1.62 5.44
C VAL A 344 9.15 -1.17 6.89
N MET A 345 9.47 -2.01 7.87
CA MET A 345 9.26 -1.72 9.31
C MET A 345 10.06 -0.48 9.77
N VAL A 346 11.30 -0.34 9.31
CA VAL A 346 12.09 0.87 9.57
C VAL A 346 11.43 2.10 8.94
N THR A 347 10.93 1.98 7.70
CA THR A 347 10.23 3.09 7.03
C THR A 347 8.96 3.50 7.77
N LEU A 348 8.18 2.54 8.28
CA LEU A 348 7.00 2.80 9.12
C LEU A 348 7.36 3.49 10.45
N SER A 349 8.58 3.28 10.94
CA SER A 349 9.07 3.88 12.18
C SER A 349 9.63 5.30 12.01
N MET A 350 10.02 5.69 10.79
CA MET A 350 10.62 7.00 10.52
C MET A 350 9.82 8.21 11.03
N PRO A 351 8.47 8.27 10.89
CA PRO A 351 7.71 9.44 11.33
C PRO A 351 7.88 9.83 12.80
N PHE A 352 8.16 8.85 13.70
CA PHE A 352 8.44 9.14 15.10
C PHE A 352 9.94 9.24 15.42
N ILE A 353 10.81 8.64 14.62
CA ILE A 353 12.28 8.75 14.76
C ILE A 353 12.78 10.13 14.34
N THR A 354 12.28 10.66 13.22
CA THR A 354 12.74 11.94 12.64
C THR A 354 11.79 13.09 12.93
N SER A 355 10.90 12.94 13.92
CA SER A 355 9.97 13.99 14.30
C SER A 355 10.71 15.21 14.88
N ARG A 356 10.27 16.43 14.55
CA ARG A 356 10.81 17.66 15.17
C ARG A 356 10.56 17.70 16.67
N LYS A 357 9.44 17.12 17.13
CA LYS A 357 9.14 16.96 18.55
C LYS A 357 9.84 15.72 19.06
N ASP A 358 10.50 15.81 20.22
CA ASP A 358 11.15 14.65 20.81
C ASP A 358 10.10 13.59 21.20
N ARG A 359 10.10 12.46 20.47
CA ARG A 359 9.21 11.32 20.69
C ARG A 359 9.84 10.25 21.58
N ILE A 360 11.07 10.45 22.05
CA ILE A 360 11.75 9.50 22.95
C ILE A 360 10.87 9.12 24.16
N PRO A 361 10.19 10.05 24.86
CA PRO A 361 9.34 9.70 26.01
C PRO A 361 8.09 8.88 25.65
N SER A 362 7.72 8.82 24.37
CA SER A 362 6.55 8.06 23.92
C SER A 362 6.79 6.55 23.90
N VAL A 363 8.05 6.11 23.89
CA VAL A 363 8.40 4.69 23.93
C VAL A 363 8.44 4.24 25.38
N ASN A 364 7.46 3.44 25.77
CA ASN A 364 7.31 2.97 27.15
C ASN A 364 8.24 1.77 27.43
N PRO A 365 9.22 1.90 28.34
CA PRO A 365 10.15 0.81 28.64
C PRO A 365 9.50 -0.36 29.40
N ARG A 366 8.31 -0.16 30.01
CA ARG A 366 7.57 -1.25 30.66
C ARG A 366 7.12 -2.33 29.67
N PHE A 367 7.13 -2.05 28.37
CA PHE A 367 6.83 -3.02 27.32
C PHE A 367 7.66 -4.30 27.44
N LEU A 368 8.92 -4.21 27.89
CA LEU A 368 9.82 -5.35 28.03
C LEU A 368 9.78 -6.02 29.41
N LEU A 369 9.10 -5.42 30.39
CA LEU A 369 9.08 -5.90 31.79
C LEU A 369 8.03 -6.98 32.03
N GLY A 370 6.99 -7.03 31.20
CA GLY A 370 6.01 -8.12 31.26
C GLY A 370 6.59 -9.44 30.75
N LYS A 371 6.29 -10.56 31.44
CA LYS A 371 6.63 -11.91 30.95
C LYS A 371 6.05 -12.16 29.55
N LYS A 372 4.81 -11.74 29.35
CA LYS A 372 4.09 -11.83 28.08
C LYS A 372 3.45 -10.48 27.82
N ASN A 373 3.88 -9.83 26.74
CA ASN A 373 3.07 -8.75 26.20
C ASN A 373 1.92 -9.37 25.39
N ASP A 374 0.90 -8.60 24.99
CA ASP A 374 -0.28 -9.19 24.35
C ASP A 374 0.06 -9.93 23.03
N ARG A 375 1.19 -9.61 22.40
CA ARG A 375 1.59 -10.18 21.09
C ARG A 375 2.87 -11.03 21.08
N ILE A 376 3.93 -10.59 21.76
CA ILE A 376 5.24 -11.26 21.76
C ILE A 376 5.59 -11.67 23.18
N ASP A 377 6.08 -12.90 23.30
CA ASP A 377 6.62 -13.45 24.52
C ASP A 377 8.12 -13.14 24.60
N TYR A 378 8.51 -12.33 25.59
CA TYR A 378 9.90 -11.98 25.85
C TYR A 378 10.49 -12.76 27.03
N SER A 379 9.75 -13.67 27.65
CA SER A 379 10.22 -14.44 28.81
C SER A 379 11.48 -15.26 28.53
N ILE A 380 11.61 -15.75 27.30
CA ILE A 380 12.76 -16.55 26.84
C ILE A 380 13.95 -15.71 26.38
N CYS A 381 13.84 -14.38 26.35
CA CYS A 381 14.91 -13.52 25.88
C CYS A 381 15.98 -13.31 26.96
N THR A 382 17.24 -13.56 26.61
CA THR A 382 18.40 -13.15 27.42
C THR A 382 18.36 -11.64 27.66
N ARG A 383 18.53 -11.23 28.91
CA ARG A 383 18.53 -9.81 29.32
C ARG A 383 19.96 -9.31 29.47
N LEU A 384 20.14 -7.99 29.43
CA LEU A 384 21.47 -7.36 29.51
C LEU A 384 22.14 -7.67 30.87
N SER A 385 21.43 -7.40 31.98
CA SER A 385 21.95 -7.56 33.34
C SER A 385 20.83 -7.84 34.35
N ALA A 386 19.94 -8.79 34.04
CA ALA A 386 18.83 -9.14 34.93
C ALA A 386 18.44 -10.61 34.80
N THR A 387 18.16 -11.26 35.93
CA THR A 387 17.52 -12.57 35.93
C THR A 387 16.00 -12.44 35.78
N PRO A 388 15.29 -13.51 35.39
CA PRO A 388 13.82 -13.51 35.40
C PRO A 388 13.22 -13.15 36.77
N ALA A 389 13.91 -13.50 37.88
CA ALA A 389 13.48 -13.17 39.23
C ALA A 389 13.61 -11.66 39.54
N ASP A 390 14.68 -11.01 39.04
CA ASP A 390 14.87 -9.56 39.21
C ASP A 390 13.79 -8.77 38.46
N LEU A 391 13.37 -9.27 37.29
CA LEU A 391 12.26 -8.68 36.54
C LEU A 391 10.93 -8.80 37.26
N GLU A 392 10.65 -9.91 37.94
CA GLU A 392 9.43 -10.04 38.76
C GLU A 392 9.43 -9.06 39.92
N LYS A 393 10.58 -8.85 40.58
CA LYS A 393 10.74 -7.85 41.63
C LYS A 393 10.53 -6.43 41.08
N LEU A 394 11.14 -6.13 39.93
CA LEU A 394 11.01 -4.83 39.26
C LEU A 394 9.58 -4.57 38.77
N ALA A 395 8.91 -5.59 38.24
CA ALA A 395 7.50 -5.49 37.82
C ALA A 395 6.57 -5.23 39.01
N LYS A 396 6.88 -5.79 40.19
CA LYS A 396 6.13 -5.56 41.44
C LYS A 396 6.44 -4.20 42.09
N SER A 397 7.65 -3.67 41.92
CA SER A 397 8.08 -2.40 42.55
C SER A 397 7.68 -1.14 41.78
N LEU A 398 7.29 -1.27 40.51
CA LEU A 398 6.89 -0.12 39.69
C LEU A 398 5.44 0.32 40.00
N PRO A 399 5.20 1.59 40.37
CA PRO A 399 3.84 2.09 40.57
C PRO A 399 3.03 2.03 39.26
N VAL A 400 1.76 1.64 39.38
CA VAL A 400 0.82 1.30 38.29
C VAL A 400 0.44 2.49 37.39
N SER A 401 0.94 3.70 37.64
CA SER A 401 0.44 4.91 36.97
C SER A 401 1.57 5.74 36.34
N ILE A 402 1.64 5.79 35.01
CA ILE A 402 2.27 6.91 34.28
C ILE A 402 1.22 7.55 33.38
N LYS A 403 1.21 8.89 33.34
CA LYS A 403 0.22 9.72 32.63
C LYS A 403 -0.11 9.17 31.24
N GLY A 404 -1.38 8.77 31.10
CA GLY A 404 -1.91 7.81 30.14
C GLY A 404 -2.92 6.88 30.84
N ASP A 405 -2.67 6.62 32.12
CA ASP A 405 -3.47 5.85 33.08
C ASP A 405 -4.74 6.53 33.64
N LYS A 406 -5.28 7.57 33.00
CA LYS A 406 -6.56 8.15 33.44
C LYS A 406 -7.74 7.47 32.76
N LYS A 407 -8.11 6.30 33.27
CA LYS A 407 -9.50 5.85 33.50
C LYS A 407 -9.46 4.48 34.18
N GLY A 408 -9.95 4.45 35.42
CA GLY A 408 -10.12 3.24 36.19
C GLY A 408 -11.20 2.32 35.58
N GLY A 409 -11.14 1.05 35.97
CA GLY A 409 -12.14 0.05 35.65
C GLY A 409 -11.60 -1.10 34.80
N ASP A 410 -11.49 -2.25 35.44
CA ASP A 410 -11.39 -3.60 34.91
C ASP A 410 -10.16 -4.11 34.15
N SER A 411 -9.88 -5.36 34.49
CA SER A 411 -8.86 -6.33 34.07
C SER A 411 -8.86 -6.66 32.58
N LYS A 412 -9.00 -5.68 31.68
CA LYS A 412 -8.65 -5.83 30.27
C LYS A 412 -7.19 -5.45 30.10
N LYS A 413 -6.35 -6.42 29.68
CA LYS A 413 -4.91 -6.25 29.42
C LYS A 413 -4.63 -4.87 28.78
N LYS A 414 -3.96 -3.98 29.53
CA LYS A 414 -3.67 -2.61 29.07
C LYS A 414 -2.79 -2.68 27.82
N LYS A 415 -3.33 -2.28 26.66
CA LYS A 415 -2.58 -2.23 25.39
C LYS A 415 -1.59 -1.06 25.42
N PHE A 416 -0.36 -1.30 24.97
CA PHE A 416 0.65 -0.25 24.83
C PHE A 416 0.30 0.67 23.66
N ASN A 417 0.92 1.86 23.61
CA ASN A 417 0.71 2.74 22.47
C ASN A 417 1.38 2.14 21.21
N MET A 418 0.83 2.45 20.03
CA MET A 418 1.32 1.94 18.75
C MET A 418 2.81 2.25 18.51
N VAL A 419 3.30 3.42 18.95
CA VAL A 419 4.72 3.82 18.79
C VAL A 419 5.66 2.86 19.52
N THR A 420 5.32 2.50 20.76
CA THR A 420 6.09 1.56 21.57
C THR A 420 6.09 0.18 20.91
N GLU A 421 4.93 -0.34 20.52
CA GLU A 421 4.85 -1.66 19.89
C GLU A 421 5.62 -1.70 18.56
N MET A 422 5.43 -0.70 17.70
CA MET A 422 6.09 -0.60 16.41
C MET A 422 7.61 -0.49 16.55
N PHE A 423 8.11 0.26 17.53
CA PHE A 423 9.53 0.37 17.82
C PHE A 423 10.14 -0.99 18.16
N PHE A 424 9.58 -1.72 19.12
CA PHE A 424 10.12 -3.03 19.51
C PHE A 424 9.95 -4.11 18.43
N LEU A 425 8.83 -4.10 17.69
CA LEU A 425 8.62 -4.99 16.55
C LEU A 425 9.64 -4.72 15.42
N THR A 426 9.98 -3.45 15.19
CA THR A 426 10.99 -3.08 14.19
C THR A 426 12.38 -3.55 14.62
N MET A 427 12.75 -3.38 15.90
CA MET A 427 14.01 -3.88 16.44
C MET A 427 14.11 -5.41 16.34
N GLU A 428 13.04 -6.11 16.69
CA GLU A 428 12.94 -7.58 16.55
C GLU A 428 13.11 -8.03 15.10
N THR A 429 12.45 -7.34 14.17
CA THR A 429 12.56 -7.60 12.73
C THR A 429 14.00 -7.46 12.23
N LEU A 430 14.71 -6.41 12.65
CA LEU A 430 16.11 -6.21 12.27
C LEU A 430 17.02 -7.29 12.85
N GLN A 431 16.76 -7.75 14.07
CA GLN A 431 17.54 -8.82 14.70
C GLN A 431 17.35 -10.16 13.99
N LEU A 432 16.10 -10.56 13.72
CA LEU A 432 15.79 -11.82 13.02
C LEU A 432 16.15 -11.80 11.53
N GLY A 433 16.20 -10.60 10.95
CA GLY A 433 16.37 -10.39 9.52
C GLY A 433 17.70 -9.81 9.12
N TYR A 434 17.85 -8.50 9.30
CA TYR A 434 18.97 -7.72 8.77
C TYR A 434 20.32 -8.17 9.36
N ILE A 435 20.42 -8.31 10.68
CA ILE A 435 21.65 -8.74 11.35
C ILE A 435 22.05 -10.17 10.94
N ARG A 436 21.08 -11.08 10.87
CA ARG A 436 21.31 -12.45 10.35
C ARG A 436 21.77 -12.46 8.90
N SER A 437 21.29 -11.51 8.09
CA SER A 437 21.68 -11.38 6.69
C SER A 437 23.12 -10.89 6.55
N LEU A 438 23.57 -9.96 7.40
CA LEU A 438 24.97 -9.55 7.45
C LEU A 438 25.90 -10.70 7.87
N GLN A 439 25.51 -11.50 8.85
CA GLN A 439 26.27 -12.69 9.24
C GLN A 439 26.38 -13.71 8.11
N SER A 440 25.29 -13.90 7.35
CA SER A 440 25.27 -14.77 6.18
C SER A 440 26.19 -14.23 5.06
N LEU A 441 26.20 -12.91 4.84
CA LEU A 441 27.11 -12.26 3.91
C LEU A 441 28.57 -12.51 4.30
N SER A 442 28.93 -12.30 5.56
CA SER A 442 30.28 -12.57 6.06
C SER A 442 30.69 -14.04 5.91
N ARG A 443 29.74 -14.98 6.06
CA ARG A 443 30.01 -16.40 5.83
C ARG A 443 30.32 -16.67 4.35
N ILE A 444 29.48 -16.17 3.43
CA ILE A 444 29.71 -16.33 1.99
C ILE A 444 31.06 -15.72 1.57
N MET A 445 31.43 -14.56 2.12
CA MET A 445 32.74 -13.95 1.85
C MET A 445 33.91 -14.85 2.26
N ARG A 446 33.82 -15.53 3.40
CA ARG A 446 34.84 -16.51 3.83
C ARG A 446 34.85 -17.76 2.94
N GLU A 447 33.68 -18.27 2.56
CA GLU A 447 33.55 -19.41 1.65
C GLU A 447 34.17 -19.11 0.26
N ILE A 448 34.02 -17.88 -0.24
CA ILE A 448 34.66 -17.45 -1.50
C ILE A 448 36.19 -17.51 -1.39
N VAL A 449 36.77 -16.99 -0.30
CA VAL A 449 38.22 -17.03 -0.08
C VAL A 449 38.73 -18.47 -0.03
N GLN A 450 38.05 -19.34 0.72
CA GLN A 450 38.41 -20.76 0.83
C GLN A 450 38.31 -21.50 -0.52
N CYS A 451 37.25 -21.23 -1.29
CA CYS A 451 37.11 -21.78 -2.65
C CYS A 451 38.21 -21.30 -3.57
N GLN A 452 38.61 -20.02 -3.49
CA GLN A 452 39.68 -19.46 -4.30
C GLN A 452 41.03 -20.11 -3.96
N GLU A 453 41.37 -20.21 -2.67
CA GLU A 453 42.58 -20.89 -2.20
C GLU A 453 42.63 -22.35 -2.69
N SER A 454 41.49 -23.06 -2.62
CA SER A 454 41.40 -24.45 -3.11
C SER A 454 41.60 -24.55 -4.63
N ILE A 455 41.07 -23.59 -5.39
CA ILE A 455 41.26 -23.54 -6.85
C ILE A 455 42.73 -23.25 -7.18
N ASP A 456 43.40 -22.37 -6.43
CA ASP A 456 44.79 -22.01 -6.66
C ASP A 456 45.73 -23.19 -6.34
N LEU A 457 45.42 -23.98 -5.31
CA LEU A 457 46.14 -25.21 -4.97
C LEU A 457 46.01 -26.29 -6.06
N ILE A 458 44.79 -26.53 -6.56
CA ILE A 458 44.52 -27.57 -7.58
C ILE A 458 44.92 -27.10 -8.98
N GLY A 459 44.81 -25.81 -9.27
CA GLY A 459 45.11 -25.21 -10.57
C GLY A 459 46.60 -25.23 -10.95
N GLY A 460 47.48 -25.48 -9.99
CA GLY A 460 48.89 -25.81 -10.24
C GLY A 460 49.09 -27.19 -10.89
N GLU A 461 48.12 -28.11 -10.74
CA GLU A 461 48.16 -29.47 -11.26
C GLU A 461 47.14 -29.66 -12.39
N SER A 462 47.57 -29.39 -13.63
CA SER A 462 46.83 -29.66 -14.89
C SER A 462 45.47 -28.97 -15.07
N SER A 463 45.42 -28.04 -16.04
CA SER A 463 44.27 -27.20 -16.39
C SER A 463 43.01 -27.91 -16.93
N SER A 464 43.05 -29.23 -17.14
CA SER A 464 41.96 -30.02 -17.74
C SER A 464 41.15 -30.87 -16.74
N ASN A 465 41.28 -30.61 -15.43
CA ASN A 465 40.56 -31.39 -14.42
C ASN A 465 39.06 -30.98 -14.34
N PRO A 466 38.09 -31.88 -14.56
CA PRO A 466 36.65 -31.57 -14.45
C PRO A 466 36.23 -31.09 -13.06
N MET A 467 36.98 -31.44 -12.01
CA MET A 467 36.78 -30.92 -10.65
C MET A 467 37.03 -29.42 -10.56
N LEU A 468 38.07 -28.92 -11.23
CA LEU A 468 38.44 -27.50 -11.27
C LEU A 468 37.38 -26.66 -11.99
N PHE A 469 36.75 -27.21 -13.04
CA PHE A 469 35.62 -26.58 -13.69
C PHE A 469 34.41 -26.43 -12.75
N GLY A 470 34.07 -27.49 -12.00
CA GLY A 470 33.00 -27.46 -11.00
C GLY A 470 33.24 -26.42 -9.90
N MET A 471 34.47 -26.34 -9.37
CA MET A 471 34.84 -25.36 -8.35
C MET A 471 34.77 -23.91 -8.87
N LYS A 472 35.22 -23.66 -10.11
CA LYS A 472 35.07 -22.33 -10.75
C LYS A 472 33.61 -21.94 -10.92
N MET A 473 32.73 -22.88 -11.30
CA MET A 473 31.29 -22.64 -11.39
C MET A 473 30.67 -22.32 -10.03
N GLN A 474 31.09 -23.04 -8.97
CA GLN A 474 30.67 -22.76 -7.60
C GLN A 474 31.14 -21.37 -7.14
N LEU A 475 32.39 -21.00 -7.40
CA LEU A 475 32.93 -19.68 -7.06
C LEU A 475 32.17 -18.55 -7.77
N ASN A 476 31.84 -18.72 -9.05
CA ASN A 476 31.02 -17.76 -9.79
C ASN A 476 29.61 -17.62 -9.20
N SER A 477 29.02 -18.73 -8.76
CA SER A 477 27.70 -18.73 -8.11
C SER A 477 27.72 -18.04 -6.74
N LEU A 478 28.74 -18.32 -5.92
CA LEU A 478 28.94 -17.66 -4.62
C LEU A 478 29.20 -16.17 -4.78
N SER A 479 30.05 -15.79 -5.73
CA SER A 479 30.36 -14.38 -6.04
C SER A 479 29.13 -13.61 -6.50
N SER A 480 28.31 -14.20 -7.38
CA SER A 480 27.06 -13.59 -7.84
C SER A 480 26.05 -13.44 -6.70
N SER A 481 25.96 -14.44 -5.82
CA SER A 481 25.10 -14.40 -4.62
C SER A 481 25.57 -13.35 -3.61
N MET A 482 26.88 -13.20 -3.43
CA MET A 482 27.48 -12.17 -2.58
C MET A 482 27.12 -10.77 -3.10
N ILE A 483 27.32 -10.50 -4.39
CA ILE A 483 27.03 -9.19 -5.00
C ILE A 483 25.52 -8.89 -4.90
N ALA A 484 24.65 -9.87 -5.15
CA ALA A 484 23.22 -9.72 -4.98
C ALA A 484 22.84 -9.34 -3.53
N MET A 485 23.43 -10.02 -2.54
CA MET A 485 23.20 -9.72 -1.13
C MET A 485 23.74 -8.33 -0.72
N GLN A 486 24.93 -7.96 -1.18
CA GLN A 486 25.51 -6.62 -0.96
C GLN A 486 24.66 -5.52 -1.59
N THR A 487 24.11 -5.77 -2.78
CA THR A 487 23.24 -4.83 -3.49
C THR A 487 22.06 -4.43 -2.61
N HIS A 488 21.52 -5.36 -1.84
CA HIS A 488 20.37 -5.15 -0.97
C HIS A 488 20.77 -4.60 0.40
N LEU A 489 21.71 -5.26 1.08
CA LEU A 489 22.05 -4.95 2.47
C LEU A 489 22.80 -3.63 2.61
N LEU A 490 23.62 -3.29 1.62
CA LEU A 490 24.49 -2.11 1.63
C LEU A 490 23.89 -0.96 0.81
N ASP A 491 22.57 -0.92 0.63
CA ASP A 491 21.90 0.26 0.06
C ASP A 491 22.05 1.46 1.03
N PRO A 492 22.70 2.56 0.61
CA PRO A 492 22.89 3.73 1.46
C PRO A 492 21.57 4.32 1.99
N LYS A 493 20.47 4.22 1.23
CA LYS A 493 19.16 4.73 1.67
C LYS A 493 18.61 3.93 2.85
N LEU A 494 18.69 2.61 2.79
CA LEU A 494 18.29 1.71 3.87
C LEU A 494 19.19 1.91 5.10
N LEU A 495 20.51 1.91 4.91
CA LEU A 495 21.49 2.08 5.98
C LEU A 495 21.27 3.38 6.76
N ARG A 496 21.03 4.51 6.08
CA ARG A 496 20.73 5.78 6.75
C ARG A 496 19.52 5.69 7.67
N LYS A 497 18.44 5.03 7.24
CA LYS A 497 17.24 4.85 8.07
C LYS A 497 17.51 3.93 9.26
N ILE A 498 18.25 2.84 9.05
CA ILE A 498 18.66 1.91 10.11
C ILE A 498 19.53 2.63 11.15
N PHE A 499 20.52 3.41 10.73
CA PHE A 499 21.35 4.19 11.64
C PHE A 499 20.54 5.26 12.40
N ALA A 500 19.57 5.90 11.75
CA ALA A 500 18.66 6.82 12.43
C ALA A 500 17.84 6.13 13.53
N LEU A 501 17.33 4.91 13.26
CA LEU A 501 16.64 4.09 14.26
C LEU A 501 17.57 3.71 15.43
N TYR A 502 18.78 3.22 15.16
CA TYR A 502 19.71 2.87 16.23
C TYR A 502 20.19 4.10 17.02
N GLY A 503 20.36 5.25 16.36
CA GLY A 503 20.64 6.52 17.03
C GLY A 503 19.50 6.95 17.94
N PHE A 504 18.25 6.77 17.52
CA PHE A 504 17.07 6.97 18.37
C PHE A 504 17.03 5.98 19.54
N ALA A 505 17.33 4.69 19.29
CA ALA A 505 17.40 3.67 20.34
C ALA A 505 18.47 3.99 21.39
N ALA A 506 19.65 4.46 20.96
CA ALA A 506 20.72 4.90 21.85
C ALA A 506 20.30 6.10 22.72
N LYS A 507 19.68 7.13 22.10
CA LYS A 507 19.13 8.27 22.85
C LYS A 507 18.03 7.85 23.82
N TRP A 508 17.17 6.91 23.43
CA TRP A 508 16.15 6.35 24.31
C TRP A 508 16.74 5.58 25.48
N MET A 509 17.80 4.79 25.27
CA MET A 509 18.54 4.15 26.36
C MET A 509 19.17 5.16 27.32
N LEU A 510 19.79 6.23 26.81
CA LEU A 510 20.32 7.33 27.62
C LEU A 510 19.20 8.09 28.36
N TYR A 511 18.03 8.24 27.75
CA TYR A 511 16.88 8.85 28.41
C TYR A 511 16.41 8.02 29.61
N MET A 512 16.44 6.68 29.50
CA MET A 512 16.11 5.78 30.61
C MET A 512 17.12 5.86 31.77
N THR A 513 18.32 6.37 31.57
CA THR A 513 19.31 6.55 32.64
C THR A 513 19.26 7.93 33.31
N THR A 514 18.65 8.95 32.66
CA THR A 514 18.85 10.37 32.99
C THR A 514 17.67 11.13 33.63
N LYS A 515 16.58 10.50 34.11
CA LYS A 515 15.51 11.26 34.82
C LYS A 515 14.90 10.59 36.07
N ASP A 516 15.04 11.28 37.20
CA ASP A 516 14.46 10.98 38.53
C ASP A 516 12.99 11.42 38.74
N LYS A 517 12.33 12.05 37.76
CA LYS A 517 11.05 12.71 38.05
C LYS A 517 9.82 11.78 38.17
N GLU A 518 9.91 10.50 37.77
CA GLU A 518 8.82 9.52 37.93
C GLU A 518 9.31 8.08 38.22
N GLY A 519 10.44 7.91 38.92
CA GLY A 519 10.86 6.59 39.44
C GLY A 519 11.15 5.50 38.40
N MET A 520 11.43 5.86 37.14
CA MET A 520 11.73 4.92 36.05
C MET A 520 13.22 4.84 35.75
N ALA A 521 14.04 4.76 36.80
CA ALA A 521 15.45 4.45 36.66
C ALA A 521 15.66 2.94 36.43
N ILE A 522 14.98 2.38 35.42
CA ILE A 522 14.96 0.94 35.11
C ILE A 522 16.38 0.42 34.86
N LEU A 523 17.25 1.24 34.26
CA LEU A 523 18.65 0.90 34.02
C LEU A 523 19.60 1.25 35.18
N ARG A 524 19.21 2.12 36.14
CA ARG A 524 19.98 2.31 37.38
C ARG A 524 19.79 1.16 38.38
N ALA A 525 18.79 0.31 38.15
CA ALA A 525 18.61 -0.93 38.90
C ALA A 525 19.61 -2.04 38.49
N VAL A 526 20.44 -1.79 37.48
CA VAL A 526 21.58 -2.64 37.12
C VAL A 526 22.75 -2.26 38.05
N PRO A 527 23.40 -3.20 38.76
CA PRO A 527 24.46 -2.89 39.72
C PRO A 527 25.61 -2.07 39.10
N GLU A 528 26.12 -1.09 39.84
CA GLU A 528 27.22 -0.17 39.45
C GLU A 528 28.57 -0.84 39.17
N TYR A 529 28.69 -2.15 39.36
CA TYR A 529 29.91 -2.90 39.08
C TYR A 529 29.98 -3.35 37.62
N PHE A 530 30.03 -2.40 36.67
CA PHE A 530 30.58 -2.59 35.33
C PHE A 530 31.14 -1.30 34.74
#